data_AF-A0A850C2P7-F1
#
_entry.id   AF-A0A850C2P7-F1
#
_cell.length_a   1.000
_cell.length_b   1.000
_cell.length_c   1.000
_cell.angle_alpha   90.00
_cell.angle_beta   90.00
_cell.angle_gamma   90.00
#
_symmetry.space_group_name_H-M   'P 1'
#
loop_
_entity.id
_entity.type
_entity.pdbx_description
1 polymer ?
#
loop_
_entity_poly.entity_id
_entity_poly.type
_entity_poly.pdbx_seq_one_letter_code
_entity_poly.pdbx_strand_id
1 'polypeptide(L)'
;MEKFQAIFEILYFLSSVDGEIHPNELNVITGFLSANYGKVNFNPVAVANSLSNLTGQGMAEELLRAAAVFKNSSTAQDRVVVLDFALQLIGADNKISNEEGALFFMLGDAWNIDMPRYLASKGIVI
;
A
#
# COMPACT_ATOMS: atom_id res chain seq x y z
N MET A 1 -0.24 11.87 11.47
CA MET A 1 -0.74 10.70 10.73
C MET A 1 -0.52 9.48 11.61
N GLU A 2 -1.57 8.72 11.84
CA GLU A 2 -1.52 7.48 12.62
C GLU A 2 -1.01 6.31 11.77
N LYS A 3 -0.47 5.26 12.41
CA LYS A 3 0.06 4.05 11.74
C LYS A 3 -0.91 3.47 10.72
N PHE A 4 -2.19 3.34 11.08
CA PHE A 4 -3.19 2.70 10.21
C PHE A 4 -3.65 3.57 9.05
N GLN A 5 -3.65 4.89 9.24
CA GLN A 5 -3.88 5.82 8.14
C GLN A 5 -2.72 5.75 7.15
N ALA A 6 -1.48 5.61 7.62
CA ALA A 6 -0.33 5.42 6.74
C ALA A 6 -0.47 4.14 5.88
N ILE A 7 -0.84 3.00 6.48
CA ILE A 7 -1.08 1.76 5.71
C ILE A 7 -2.19 1.98 4.67
N PHE A 8 -3.28 2.64 5.07
CA PHE A 8 -4.36 2.96 4.15
C PHE A 8 -3.88 3.81 2.96
N GLU A 9 -3.15 4.90 3.21
CA GLU A 9 -2.58 5.76 2.18
C GLU A 9 -1.66 4.99 1.23
N ILE A 10 -0.78 4.13 1.77
CA ILE A 10 0.11 3.27 0.96
C ILE A 10 -0.70 2.36 0.04
N LEU A 11 -1.67 1.62 0.58
CA LEU A 11 -2.46 0.66 -0.18
C LEU A 11 -3.37 1.36 -1.20
N TYR A 12 -3.90 2.53 -0.84
CA TYR A 12 -4.66 3.37 -1.74
C TYR A 12 -3.84 3.75 -2.98
N PHE A 13 -2.61 4.25 -2.77
CA PHE A 13 -1.76 4.65 -3.90
C PHE A 13 -1.35 3.48 -4.78
N LEU A 14 -1.11 2.30 -4.19
CA LEU A 14 -0.82 1.08 -4.95
C LEU A 14 -2.02 0.60 -5.77
N SER A 15 -3.26 0.81 -5.29
CA SER A 15 -4.47 0.45 -6.03
C SER A 15 -4.95 1.54 -7.01
N SER A 16 -4.46 2.78 -6.91
CA SER A 16 -4.93 3.91 -7.71
C SER A 16 -3.95 4.35 -8.80
N VAL A 17 -3.01 3.48 -9.18
CA VAL A 17 -1.90 3.81 -10.09
C VAL A 17 -2.40 4.10 -11.50
N ASP A 18 -3.48 3.43 -11.92
CA ASP A 18 -4.17 3.61 -13.19
C ASP A 18 -5.08 4.86 -13.23
N GLY A 19 -5.20 5.58 -12.10
CA GLY A 19 -5.89 6.85 -11.98
C GLY A 19 -7.28 6.78 -11.36
N GLU A 20 -7.84 5.60 -11.10
CA GLU A 20 -9.13 5.46 -10.43
C GLU A 20 -9.16 4.27 -9.46
N ILE A 21 -9.43 4.53 -8.18
CA ILE A 21 -9.74 3.44 -7.24
C ILE A 21 -11.21 3.04 -7.35
N HIS A 22 -11.47 1.75 -7.51
CA HIS A 22 -12.83 1.24 -7.46
C HIS A 22 -13.35 1.23 -6.01
N PRO A 23 -14.64 1.54 -5.76
CA PRO A 23 -15.23 1.44 -4.41
C PRO A 23 -15.04 0.07 -3.74
N ASN A 24 -14.93 -1.00 -4.54
CA ASN A 24 -14.66 -2.34 -4.05
C ASN A 24 -13.25 -2.49 -3.47
N GLU A 25 -12.24 -1.84 -4.06
CA GLU A 25 -10.86 -1.88 -3.55
C GLU A 25 -10.73 -1.13 -2.22
N LEU A 26 -11.45 -0.01 -2.09
CA LEU A 26 -11.56 0.72 -0.82
C LEU A 26 -12.13 -0.17 0.29
N ASN A 27 -13.17 -0.96 -0.02
CA ASN A 27 -13.75 -1.94 0.91
C ASN A 27 -12.77 -3.08 1.24
N VAL A 28 -11.99 -3.54 0.26
CA VAL A 28 -10.99 -4.59 0.46
C VAL A 28 -9.85 -4.09 1.37
N ILE A 29 -9.34 -2.88 1.14
CA ILE A 29 -8.31 -2.25 1.98
C ILE A 29 -8.82 -2.05 3.42
N THR A 30 -10.02 -1.50 3.59
CA THR A 30 -10.59 -1.26 4.93
C THR A 30 -10.90 -2.56 5.67
N GLY A 31 -11.32 -3.61 4.95
CA GLY A 31 -11.50 -4.96 5.48
C GLY A 31 -10.18 -5.55 5.99
N PHE A 32 -9.10 -5.43 5.21
CA PHE A 32 -7.77 -5.85 5.63
C PHE A 32 -7.29 -5.14 6.90
N LEU A 33 -7.44 -3.82 6.97
CA LEU A 33 -7.05 -3.05 8.15
C LEU A 33 -7.83 -3.48 9.39
N SER A 34 -9.14 -3.68 9.23
CA SER A 34 -10.01 -4.12 10.32
C SER A 34 -9.64 -5.51 10.85
N ALA A 35 -9.32 -6.44 9.95
CA ALA A 35 -8.97 -7.81 10.29
C ALA A 35 -7.59 -7.93 10.97
N ASN A 36 -6.62 -7.12 10.57
CA ASN A 36 -5.24 -7.23 11.06
C ASN A 36 -4.93 -6.29 12.23
N TYR A 37 -5.63 -5.15 12.33
CA TYR A 37 -5.27 -4.07 13.24
C TYR A 37 -6.46 -3.54 14.07
N GLY A 38 -7.65 -4.10 13.89
CA GLY A 38 -8.85 -3.69 14.62
C GLY A 38 -9.44 -2.37 14.11
N LYS A 39 -10.18 -1.67 14.98
CA LYS A 39 -10.94 -0.48 14.58
C LYS A 39 -10.01 0.65 14.16
N VAL A 40 -10.07 1.04 12.89
CA VAL A 40 -9.40 2.23 12.38
C VAL A 40 -10.04 3.51 12.95
N ASN A 41 -9.21 4.48 13.34
CA ASN A 41 -9.65 5.76 13.90
C ASN A 41 -9.49 6.91 12.89
N PHE A 42 -9.94 6.69 11.65
CA PHE A 42 -10.04 7.70 10.61
C PHE A 42 -11.23 7.38 9.69
N ASN A 43 -11.64 8.32 8.84
CA ASN A 43 -12.67 8.11 7.83
C ASN A 43 -12.01 7.76 6.48
N PRO A 44 -12.06 6.49 6.01
CA PRO A 44 -11.40 6.07 4.78
C PRO A 44 -11.86 6.82 3.53
N VAL A 45 -13.16 7.16 3.45
CA VAL A 45 -13.72 7.93 2.33
C VAL A 45 -13.18 9.36 2.33
N ALA A 46 -13.09 9.99 3.50
CA ALA A 46 -12.54 11.33 3.60
C ALA A 46 -11.04 11.37 3.25
N VAL A 47 -10.27 10.37 3.68
CA VAL A 47 -8.85 10.26 3.33
C VAL A 47 -8.70 9.99 1.83
N ALA A 48 -9.42 9.02 1.26
CA ALA A 48 -9.41 8.75 -0.17
C ALA A 48 -9.70 9.99 -1.03
N ASN A 49 -10.75 10.76 -0.66
CA ASN A 49 -11.08 12.02 -1.35
C ASN A 49 -9.97 13.07 -1.22
N SER A 50 -9.22 13.09 -0.12
CA SER A 50 -8.07 13.99 0.03
C SER A 50 -6.92 13.56 -0.88
N LEU A 51 -6.64 12.25 -0.95
CA LEU A 51 -5.55 11.70 -1.75
C LEU A 51 -5.81 11.83 -3.26
N SER A 52 -7.06 11.68 -3.70
CA SER A 52 -7.44 11.79 -5.11
C SER A 52 -7.25 13.21 -5.69
N ASN A 53 -7.10 14.22 -4.84
CA ASN A 53 -6.87 15.61 -5.25
C ASN A 53 -5.38 15.97 -5.33
N LEU A 54 -4.48 15.04 -5.01
CA LEU A 54 -3.05 15.28 -5.06
C LEU A 54 -2.55 15.29 -6.51
N THR A 55 -1.55 16.13 -6.78
CA THR A 55 -0.79 16.06 -8.03
C THR A 55 0.12 14.82 -8.00
N GLY A 56 0.64 14.39 -9.15
CA GLY A 56 1.59 13.25 -9.17
C GLY A 56 2.81 13.45 -8.25
N GLN A 57 3.32 14.68 -8.12
CA GLN A 57 4.36 15.00 -7.13
C GLN A 57 3.84 14.86 -5.70
N GLY A 58 2.65 15.39 -5.40
CA GLY A 58 2.03 15.28 -4.09
C GLY A 58 1.75 13.83 -3.67
N MET A 59 1.35 12.98 -4.62
CA MET A 59 1.17 11.54 -4.38
C MET A 59 2.48 10.86 -3.99
N ALA A 60 3.57 11.14 -4.71
CA ALA A 60 4.88 10.56 -4.43
C ALA A 60 5.41 11.00 -3.05
N GLU A 61 5.30 12.29 -2.72
CA GLU A 61 5.68 12.83 -1.41
C GLU A 61 4.86 12.19 -0.28
N GLU A 62 3.55 12.04 -0.48
CA GLU A 62 2.64 11.46 0.50
C GLU A 62 2.92 9.96 0.71
N LEU A 63 3.16 9.20 -0.37
CA LEU A 63 3.51 7.79 -0.30
C LEU A 63 4.82 7.58 0.48
N LEU A 64 5.86 8.37 0.23
CA LEU A 64 7.12 8.29 0.96
C LEU A 64 6.94 8.63 2.45
N ARG A 65 6.13 9.66 2.74
CA ARG A 65 5.78 10.04 4.12
C ARG A 65 5.04 8.91 4.83
N ALA A 66 4.03 8.30 4.19
CA ALA A 66 3.28 7.18 4.72
C ALA A 66 4.16 5.95 4.94
N ALA A 67 5.03 5.62 3.98
CA ALA A 67 6.01 4.54 4.08
C ALA A 67 6.95 4.74 5.28
N ALA A 68 7.45 5.96 5.51
CA ALA A 68 8.31 6.29 6.63
C ALA A 68 7.59 6.19 7.98
N VAL A 69 6.37 6.74 8.09
CA VAL A 69 5.55 6.65 9.30
C VAL A 69 5.26 5.19 9.65
N PHE A 70 4.87 4.37 8.67
CA PHE A 70 4.61 2.97 8.92
C PHE A 70 5.90 2.23 9.31
N LYS A 71 7.03 2.45 8.62
CA LYS A 71 8.32 1.83 8.97
C LYS A 71 8.71 2.09 10.42
N ASN A 72 8.55 3.33 10.88
CA ASN A 72 8.95 3.76 12.22
C ASN A 72 7.98 3.29 13.33
N SER A 73 6.79 2.82 12.98
CA SER A 73 5.76 2.37 13.92
C SER A 73 5.40 0.88 13.80
N SER A 74 6.16 0.13 13.01
CA SER A 74 5.87 -1.27 12.67
C SER A 74 7.06 -2.20 12.89
N THR A 75 6.75 -3.48 13.09
CA THR A 75 7.77 -4.54 13.09
C THR A 75 8.15 -4.93 11.67
N ALA A 76 9.24 -5.67 11.48
CA ALA A 76 9.55 -6.25 10.17
C ALA A 76 8.44 -7.19 9.67
N GLN A 77 7.83 -7.95 10.59
CA GLN A 77 6.72 -8.85 10.26
C GLN A 77 5.49 -8.08 9.78
N ASP A 78 5.13 -6.98 10.44
CA ASP A 78 4.03 -6.11 10.01
C ASP A 78 4.23 -5.62 8.57
N ARG A 79 5.47 -5.26 8.20
CA ARG A 79 5.80 -4.79 6.85
C ARG A 79 5.66 -5.89 5.80
N VAL A 80 6.05 -7.12 6.13
CA VAL A 80 5.81 -8.29 5.27
C VAL A 80 4.31 -8.55 5.10
N VAL A 81 3.51 -8.45 6.16
CA VAL A 81 2.04 -8.62 6.07
C VAL A 81 1.42 -7.58 5.14
N VAL A 82 1.87 -6.32 5.21
CA VAL A 82 1.39 -5.28 4.29
C VAL A 82 1.86 -5.52 2.87
N LEU A 83 3.11 -5.94 2.65
CA LEU A 83 3.59 -6.30 1.30
C LEU A 83 2.82 -7.49 0.71
N ASP A 84 2.49 -8.50 1.52
CA ASP A 84 1.72 -9.67 1.09
C ASP A 84 0.35 -9.24 0.57
N PHE A 85 -0.30 -8.33 1.30
CA PHE A 85 -1.60 -7.80 0.90
C PHE A 85 -1.51 -6.85 -0.30
N ALA A 86 -0.50 -5.98 -0.33
CA ALA A 86 -0.23 -5.09 -1.47
C ALA A 86 -0.01 -5.88 -2.76
N LEU A 87 0.74 -6.98 -2.69
CA LEU A 87 0.98 -7.87 -3.82
C LEU A 87 -0.32 -8.55 -4.30
N GLN A 88 -1.22 -8.91 -3.39
CA GLN A 88 -2.54 -9.44 -3.74
C GLN A 88 -3.43 -8.40 -4.41
N LEU A 89 -3.35 -7.14 -3.97
CA LEU A 89 -4.10 -6.03 -4.57
C LEU A 89 -3.66 -5.78 -6.01
N ILE A 90 -2.37 -5.50 -6.23
CA ILE A 90 -1.85 -5.17 -7.56
C ILE A 90 -1.80 -6.37 -8.52
N GLY A 91 -1.94 -7.59 -7.99
CA GLY A 91 -2.00 -8.83 -8.78
C GLY A 91 -3.42 -9.35 -9.02
N ALA A 92 -4.46 -8.65 -8.54
CA ALA A 92 -5.84 -9.17 -8.54
C ALA A 92 -6.41 -9.41 -9.94
N ASP A 93 -5.94 -8.67 -10.94
CA ASP A 93 -6.33 -8.80 -12.35
C ASP A 93 -5.45 -9.79 -13.14
N ASN A 94 -4.59 -10.55 -12.45
CA ASN A 94 -3.54 -11.41 -13.01
C ASN A 94 -2.47 -10.66 -13.84
N LYS A 95 -2.34 -9.34 -13.70
CA LYS A 95 -1.34 -8.56 -14.42
C LYS A 95 -0.87 -7.34 -13.64
N ILE A 96 0.30 -7.45 -13.01
CA ILE A 96 0.98 -6.30 -12.42
C ILE A 96 1.54 -5.42 -13.54
N SER A 97 1.10 -4.16 -13.63
CA SER A 97 1.66 -3.16 -14.55
C SER A 97 3.09 -2.75 -14.14
N ASN A 98 3.82 -2.10 -15.05
CA ASN A 98 5.18 -1.61 -14.76
C ASN A 98 5.15 -0.56 -13.64
N GLU A 99 4.13 0.27 -13.62
CA GLU A 99 3.94 1.37 -12.67
C GLU A 99 3.60 0.83 -11.27
N GLU A 100 2.67 -0.13 -11.17
CA GLU A 100 2.36 -0.82 -9.90
C GLU A 100 3.58 -1.57 -9.36
N GLY A 101 4.29 -2.27 -10.25
CA GLY A 101 5.55 -2.94 -9.92
C GLY A 101 6.59 -1.95 -9.38
N ALA A 102 6.80 -0.82 -10.06
CA ALA A 102 7.76 0.19 -9.63
C ALA A 102 7.43 0.76 -8.24
N LEU A 103 6.16 1.06 -7.97
CA LEU A 103 5.72 1.55 -6.65
C LEU A 103 5.85 0.47 -5.58
N PHE A 104 5.53 -0.78 -5.90
CA PHE A 104 5.69 -1.91 -5.00
C PHE A 104 7.15 -2.14 -4.61
N PHE A 105 8.08 -2.06 -5.57
CA PHE A 105 9.52 -2.13 -5.32
C PHE A 105 10.03 -0.96 -4.49
N MET A 106 9.57 0.27 -4.81
CA MET A 106 9.93 1.46 -4.05
C MET A 106 9.50 1.34 -2.58
N LEU A 107 8.33 0.78 -2.32
CA LEU A 107 7.84 0.52 -0.96
C LEU A 107 8.74 -0.49 -0.23
N GLY A 108 9.13 -1.57 -0.91
CA GLY A 108 10.06 -2.57 -0.39
C GLY A 108 11.41 -1.98 0.00
N ASP A 109 12.00 -1.17 -0.88
CA ASP A 109 13.26 -0.47 -0.64
C ASP A 109 13.14 0.51 0.54
N ALA A 110 12.07 1.32 0.57
CA ALA A 110 11.79 2.23 1.68
C ALA A 110 11.73 1.49 3.02
N TRP A 111 11.37 0.20 3.04
CA TRP A 111 11.27 -0.64 4.22
C TRP A 111 12.47 -1.54 4.50
N ASN A 112 13.54 -1.41 3.71
CA ASN A 112 14.74 -2.23 3.73
C ASN A 112 14.42 -3.73 3.56
N ILE A 113 13.52 -4.06 2.64
CA ILE A 113 13.14 -5.43 2.32
C ILE A 113 13.88 -5.86 1.06
N ASP A 114 14.53 -7.03 1.12
CA ASP A 114 15.14 -7.68 -0.04
C ASP A 114 14.03 -8.20 -0.96
N MET A 115 13.64 -7.37 -1.93
CA MET A 115 12.52 -7.65 -2.83
C MET A 115 12.73 -8.90 -3.70
N PRO A 116 13.92 -9.13 -4.30
CA PRO A 116 14.19 -10.38 -4.99
C PRO A 116 13.95 -11.62 -4.11
N ARG A 117 14.44 -11.60 -2.86
CA ARG A 117 14.24 -12.72 -1.93
C ARG A 117 12.77 -12.84 -1.49
N TYR A 118 12.12 -11.71 -1.25
CA TYR A 118 10.70 -11.66 -0.88
C TYR A 118 9.84 -12.31 -1.98
N LEU A 119 10.01 -11.92 -3.24
CA LEU A 119 9.21 -12.46 -4.35
C LEU A 119 9.51 -13.93 -4.64
N ALA A 120 10.79 -14.33 -4.56
CA ALA A 120 11.15 -15.74 -4.65
C ALA A 120 10.44 -16.59 -3.56
N SER A 121 10.26 -16.04 -2.35
CA SER A 121 9.51 -16.73 -1.28
C SER A 121 8.01 -16.88 -1.58
N LYS A 122 7.47 -16.08 -2.50
CA LYS A 122 6.08 -16.15 -2.99
C LYS A 122 5.94 -16.99 -4.26
N GLY A 123 7.03 -17.56 -4.78
CA GLY A 123 7.04 -18.27 -6.05
C GLY A 123 6.86 -17.34 -7.27
N ILE A 124 7.08 -16.03 -7.10
CA ILE A 124 7.00 -15.05 -8.16
C ILE A 124 8.41 -14.81 -8.70
N VAL A 125 8.56 -14.95 -10.01
CA VAL A 125 9.78 -14.60 -10.74
C VAL A 125 9.39 -13.48 -11.70
N ILE A 126 10.03 -12.33 -11.55
CA ILE A 126 9.94 -11.19 -12.48
C ILE A 126 11.24 -11.04 -13.25
#